data_AF-A0A9R1DRX7-F1
#
_entry.id   AF-A0A9R1DRX7-F1
#
_cell.length_a   1.000
_cell.length_b   1.000
_cell.length_c   1.000
_cell.angle_alpha   90.00
_cell.angle_beta   90.00
_cell.angle_gamma   90.00
#
_symmetry.space_group_name_H-M   'P 1'
#
loop_
_entity.id
_entity.type
_entity.pdbx_description
1 polymer ?
#
loop_
_entity_poly.entity_id
_entity_poly.type
_entity_poly.pdbx_seq_one_letter_code
_entity_poly.pdbx_strand_id
1 'polypeptide(L)'
;MVAGKGDGSQQQVIYFMHLADWDNAEWESKPLCDFSNFRANVCEMRGNIRIHPNASSVMYMEPASSKRNELWKLKPYPRKGDELCLSKVTELTVKSSKVAPECTKYHNVPVVVFALTGYTGNLFHDFTDALVPLFTTASEFNGEVQFLITDMAIWWTRKYHVVFKKLSNYPLIDFNKDTDVHCAKHAIVGLHAYMEFTIDPSKAPHNYTMVDFNRFMRRTYELPREAVSALGEIPKAKPRLLIISRQRTRMFLNLPEIIAMAEGLGFEVVVEEANVSSDLSQFSKVVNSVDVMMGVHGAGLTNCVFLPHNATLIQIVPWGGIEGVCRIDFGDPAEQMGLRYKQYSIAVHESSLTDQYPLDHEIFKNPLAFHKGFEFIKETFMDKQNVRLDCNRFKPVLLQTLDLLNQ
;
A
#
# COMPACT_ATOMS: atom_id res chain seq x y z
N MET A 1 -26.33 -31.99 -54.66
CA MET A 1 -25.97 -32.73 -53.43
C MET A 1 -25.38 -31.75 -52.44
N VAL A 2 -25.81 -31.88 -51.20
CA VAL A 2 -25.75 -30.91 -50.10
C VAL A 2 -24.31 -30.51 -49.76
N ALA A 3 -24.03 -29.20 -49.75
CA ALA A 3 -22.85 -28.66 -49.09
C ALA A 3 -23.12 -28.64 -47.58
N GLY A 4 -22.46 -29.54 -46.85
CA GLY A 4 -22.51 -29.58 -45.39
C GLY A 4 -21.80 -28.37 -44.80
N LYS A 5 -22.53 -27.53 -44.07
CA LYS A 5 -21.96 -26.56 -43.14
C LYS A 5 -21.35 -27.34 -41.97
N GLY A 6 -20.03 -27.45 -41.94
CA GLY A 6 -19.27 -27.97 -40.80
C GLY A 6 -19.16 -26.91 -39.70
N ASP A 7 -19.48 -27.32 -38.48
CA ASP A 7 -19.69 -26.55 -37.27
C ASP A 7 -18.41 -25.90 -36.72
N GLY A 8 -18.19 -24.62 -37.05
CA GLY A 8 -17.11 -23.81 -36.46
C GLY A 8 -17.35 -23.41 -34.99
N SER A 9 -18.53 -23.69 -34.43
CA SER A 9 -18.87 -23.37 -33.04
C SER A 9 -18.47 -24.49 -32.08
N GLN A 10 -18.63 -25.75 -32.46
CA GLN A 10 -18.22 -26.89 -31.64
C GLN A 10 -16.71 -26.94 -31.41
N GLN A 11 -15.90 -26.62 -32.43
CA GLN A 11 -14.44 -26.72 -32.32
C GLN A 11 -13.84 -25.62 -31.43
N GLN A 12 -14.48 -24.44 -31.41
CA GLN A 12 -14.13 -23.35 -30.49
C GLN A 12 -14.55 -23.69 -29.05
N VAL A 13 -15.75 -24.23 -28.84
CA VAL A 13 -16.24 -24.67 -27.53
C VAL A 13 -15.37 -25.79 -26.95
N ILE A 14 -14.96 -26.78 -27.76
CA ILE A 14 -14.08 -27.87 -27.33
C ILE A 14 -12.70 -27.32 -26.91
N TYR A 15 -12.15 -26.35 -27.63
CA TYR A 15 -10.88 -25.73 -27.27
C TYR A 15 -10.95 -24.94 -25.95
N PHE A 16 -12.03 -24.19 -25.72
CA PHE A 16 -12.28 -23.49 -24.45
C PHE A 16 -12.52 -24.45 -23.28
N MET A 17 -13.23 -25.56 -23.49
CA MET A 17 -13.41 -26.59 -22.47
C MET A 17 -12.09 -27.28 -22.12
N HIS A 18 -11.25 -27.57 -23.14
CA HIS A 18 -9.94 -28.19 -22.90
C HIS A 18 -9.00 -27.26 -22.12
N LEU A 19 -8.98 -25.95 -22.39
CA LEU A 19 -8.19 -25.00 -21.61
C LEU A 19 -8.69 -24.88 -20.16
N ALA A 20 -10.01 -24.85 -19.94
CA ALA A 20 -10.59 -24.81 -18.60
C ALA A 20 -10.32 -26.10 -17.79
N ASP A 21 -10.30 -27.26 -18.44
CA ASP A 21 -9.99 -28.54 -17.80
C ASP A 21 -8.50 -28.66 -17.44
N TRP A 22 -7.60 -28.10 -18.25
CA TRP A 22 -6.16 -28.06 -17.94
C TRP A 22 -5.82 -27.06 -16.83
N ASP A 23 -6.45 -25.87 -16.83
CA ASP A 23 -6.32 -24.88 -15.75
C ASP A 23 -6.82 -25.43 -14.40
N ASN A 24 -7.86 -26.27 -14.41
CA ASN A 24 -8.37 -26.95 -13.22
C ASN A 24 -7.42 -28.04 -12.72
N ALA A 25 -6.84 -28.86 -13.62
CA ALA A 25 -5.91 -29.93 -13.26
C ALA A 25 -4.59 -29.42 -12.65
N GLU A 26 -4.09 -28.27 -13.11
CA GLU A 26 -2.90 -27.64 -12.53
C GLU A 26 -3.18 -27.15 -11.09
N TRP A 27 -4.34 -26.54 -10.85
CA TRP A 27 -4.77 -26.10 -9.52
C TRP A 27 -5.04 -27.25 -8.55
N GLU A 28 -5.55 -28.38 -9.04
CA GLU A 28 -5.74 -29.60 -8.24
C GLU A 28 -4.43 -30.21 -7.72
N SER A 29 -3.27 -29.79 -8.25
CA SER A 29 -1.94 -30.23 -7.77
C SER A 29 -1.23 -29.20 -6.88
N LYS A 30 -1.61 -27.92 -6.96
CA LYS A 30 -0.97 -26.82 -6.25
C LYS A 30 -1.39 -26.77 -4.78
N PRO A 31 -0.48 -26.56 -3.82
CA PRO A 31 -0.82 -26.35 -2.41
C PRO A 31 -1.86 -25.23 -2.24
N LEU A 32 -2.74 -25.35 -1.25
CA LEU A 32 -3.78 -24.34 -0.99
C LEU A 32 -3.17 -22.99 -0.57
N CYS A 33 -1.99 -23.02 0.04
CA CYS A 33 -1.35 -21.86 0.63
C CYS A 33 0.14 -21.72 0.25
N ASP A 34 0.57 -20.49 0.02
CA ASP A 34 1.96 -20.11 -0.15
C ASP A 34 2.45 -19.27 1.05
N PHE A 35 3.34 -19.87 1.82
CA PHE A 35 4.00 -19.26 2.99
C PHE A 35 5.49 -18.99 2.71
N SER A 36 5.93 -19.03 1.44
CA SER A 36 7.34 -18.78 1.09
C SER A 36 7.72 -17.30 1.20
N ASN A 37 6.75 -16.40 1.04
CA ASN A 37 6.94 -14.97 1.12
C ASN A 37 7.20 -14.50 2.57
N PHE A 38 8.14 -13.59 2.76
CA PHE A 38 8.51 -13.07 4.08
C PHE A 38 7.52 -12.03 4.63
N ARG A 39 6.79 -11.33 3.75
CA ARG A 39 5.88 -10.23 4.08
C ARG A 39 4.47 -10.70 4.44
N ALA A 40 3.95 -11.68 3.72
CA ALA A 40 2.57 -12.16 3.87
C ALA A 40 2.45 -13.66 3.59
N ASN A 41 1.46 -14.29 4.21
CA ASN A 41 0.98 -15.61 3.85
C ASN A 41 -0.31 -15.45 3.04
N VAL A 42 -0.44 -16.17 1.93
CA VAL A 42 -1.63 -16.13 1.08
C VAL A 42 -2.07 -17.55 0.75
N CYS A 43 -3.37 -17.78 0.79
CA CYS A 43 -3.97 -19.00 0.27
C CYS A 43 -4.85 -18.65 -0.91
N GLU A 44 -4.65 -19.32 -2.05
CA GLU A 44 -5.46 -19.13 -3.24
C GLU A 44 -6.00 -20.48 -3.68
N MET A 45 -7.28 -20.52 -4.01
CA MET A 45 -7.99 -21.75 -4.30
C MET A 45 -8.93 -21.53 -5.49
N ARG A 46 -8.94 -22.45 -6.45
CA ARG A 46 -9.92 -22.51 -7.54
C ARG A 46 -10.62 -23.87 -7.56
N GLY A 47 -11.94 -23.86 -7.45
CA GLY A 47 -12.77 -25.05 -7.30
C GLY A 47 -13.94 -24.81 -6.36
N ASN A 48 -14.44 -25.87 -5.73
CA ASN A 48 -15.62 -25.76 -4.88
C ASN A 48 -15.22 -25.31 -3.45
N ILE A 49 -15.44 -24.04 -3.10
CA ILE A 49 -14.92 -23.45 -1.85
C ILE A 49 -16.06 -23.11 -0.88
N ARG A 50 -15.82 -23.29 0.42
CA ARG A 50 -16.72 -22.94 1.51
C ARG A 50 -16.03 -22.00 2.48
N ILE A 51 -16.53 -20.79 2.65
CA ILE A 51 -16.04 -19.83 3.63
C ILE A 51 -17.09 -19.78 4.75
N HIS A 52 -16.70 -20.18 5.95
CA HIS A 52 -17.59 -20.30 7.10
C HIS A 52 -17.10 -19.36 8.21
N PRO A 53 -17.66 -18.13 8.29
CA PRO A 53 -17.17 -17.09 9.20
C PRO A 53 -17.26 -17.45 10.68
N ASN A 54 -18.38 -18.05 11.12
CA ASN A 54 -18.56 -18.50 12.50
C ASN A 54 -17.51 -19.51 12.99
N ALA A 55 -16.93 -20.31 12.09
CA ALA A 55 -15.88 -21.25 12.42
C ALA A 55 -14.47 -20.73 12.06
N SER A 56 -14.35 -19.47 11.62
CA SER A 56 -13.10 -18.88 11.11
C SER A 56 -12.38 -19.80 10.13
N SER A 57 -13.13 -20.41 9.21
CA SER A 57 -12.60 -21.48 8.35
C SER A 57 -12.93 -21.29 6.89
N VAL A 58 -11.97 -21.62 6.04
CA VAL A 58 -12.14 -21.73 4.59
C VAL A 58 -11.80 -23.15 4.17
N MET A 59 -12.71 -23.80 3.46
CA MET A 59 -12.58 -25.20 3.06
C MET A 59 -12.57 -25.31 1.55
N TYR A 60 -11.56 -25.97 1.02
CA TYR A 60 -11.54 -26.45 -0.34
C TYR A 60 -12.17 -27.84 -0.38
N MET A 61 -13.23 -28.01 -1.18
CA MET A 61 -14.00 -29.26 -1.21
C MET A 61 -13.35 -30.27 -2.16
N GLU A 62 -12.88 -31.36 -1.56
CA GLU A 62 -12.22 -32.45 -2.25
C GLU A 62 -13.23 -33.48 -2.77
N PRO A 63 -13.02 -34.04 -3.98
CA PRO A 63 -13.75 -35.22 -4.40
C PRO A 63 -13.42 -36.42 -3.50
N ALA A 64 -14.32 -37.39 -3.42
CA ALA A 64 -14.16 -38.56 -2.55
C ALA A 64 -12.85 -39.34 -2.82
N SER A 65 -12.40 -39.37 -4.07
CA SER A 65 -11.17 -40.03 -4.54
C SER A 65 -9.87 -39.30 -4.17
N SER A 66 -9.94 -38.01 -3.83
CA SER A 66 -8.74 -37.23 -3.52
C SER A 66 -8.08 -37.68 -2.22
N LYS A 67 -6.75 -37.60 -2.20
CA LYS A 67 -5.89 -37.86 -1.05
C LYS A 67 -5.35 -36.59 -0.40
N ARG A 68 -5.72 -35.40 -0.89
CA ARG A 68 -5.28 -34.12 -0.30
C ARG A 68 -5.79 -34.03 1.14
N ASN A 69 -4.88 -33.68 2.05
CA ASN A 69 -5.15 -33.47 3.46
C ASN A 69 -4.32 -32.32 4.00
N GLU A 70 -4.60 -31.12 3.48
CA GLU A 70 -3.94 -29.87 3.86
C GLU A 70 -4.72 -29.16 4.96
N LEU A 71 -3.99 -28.62 5.93
CA LEU A 71 -4.52 -27.74 6.98
C LEU A 71 -3.50 -26.64 7.25
N TRP A 72 -3.95 -25.41 7.12
CA TRP A 72 -3.14 -24.20 7.26
C TRP A 72 -3.82 -23.24 8.22
N LYS A 73 -3.00 -22.51 8.98
CA LYS A 73 -3.45 -21.43 9.84
C LYS A 73 -2.72 -20.16 9.45
N LEU A 74 -3.48 -19.09 9.24
CA LEU A 74 -2.93 -17.79 8.92
C LEU A 74 -3.78 -16.67 9.48
N LYS A 75 -3.13 -15.55 9.73
CA LYS A 75 -3.78 -14.27 9.95
C LYS A 75 -3.71 -13.51 8.63
N PRO A 76 -4.85 -13.15 7.99
CA PRO A 76 -4.86 -12.65 6.62
C PRO A 76 -4.49 -11.16 6.57
N TYR A 77 -3.33 -10.82 7.11
CA TYR A 77 -2.76 -9.47 7.21
C TYR A 77 -1.28 -9.52 6.80
N PRO A 78 -0.80 -8.62 5.92
CA PRO A 78 0.56 -8.68 5.40
C PRO A 78 1.52 -8.05 6.41
N ARG A 79 1.81 -8.69 7.54
CA ARG A 79 2.87 -8.36 8.54
C ARG A 79 3.40 -9.65 9.16
N LYS A 80 3.73 -10.63 8.34
CA LYS A 80 4.22 -11.93 8.81
C LYS A 80 5.42 -11.76 9.73
N GLY A 81 5.38 -12.44 10.88
CA GLY A 81 6.43 -12.38 11.92
C GLY A 81 6.31 -11.20 12.89
N ASP A 82 5.46 -10.21 12.65
CA ASP A 82 5.19 -9.13 13.60
C ASP A 82 4.08 -9.55 14.58
N GLU A 83 4.48 -10.17 15.70
CA GLU A 83 3.56 -10.65 16.71
C GLU A 83 2.73 -9.53 17.35
N LEU A 84 3.29 -8.33 17.49
CA LEU A 84 2.59 -7.19 18.08
C LEU A 84 1.43 -6.75 17.20
N CYS A 85 1.67 -6.61 15.89
CA CYS A 85 0.62 -6.34 14.91
C CYS A 85 -0.40 -7.48 14.86
N LEU A 86 0.08 -8.72 14.71
CA LEU A 86 -0.76 -9.88 14.45
C LEU A 86 -1.57 -10.32 15.68
N SER A 87 -1.19 -9.93 16.90
CA SER A 87 -1.94 -10.25 18.12
C SER A 87 -3.41 -9.81 18.08
N LYS A 88 -3.73 -8.78 17.27
CA LYS A 88 -5.08 -8.20 17.12
C LYS A 88 -5.86 -8.75 15.93
N VAL A 89 -5.26 -9.62 15.13
CA VAL A 89 -5.83 -10.13 13.88
C VAL A 89 -6.43 -11.53 14.10
N THR A 90 -7.66 -11.73 13.64
CA THR A 90 -8.34 -13.02 13.67
C THR A 90 -7.55 -14.08 12.86
N GLU A 91 -7.23 -15.20 13.51
CA GLU A 91 -6.63 -16.36 12.83
C GLU A 91 -7.71 -17.15 12.08
N LEU A 92 -7.44 -17.47 10.82
CA LEU A 92 -8.28 -18.31 9.97
C LEU A 92 -7.62 -19.66 9.75
N THR A 93 -8.46 -20.70 9.62
CA THR A 93 -8.03 -22.04 9.22
C THR A 93 -8.43 -22.30 7.76
N VAL A 94 -7.46 -22.57 6.89
CA VAL A 94 -7.69 -23.01 5.51
C VAL A 94 -7.42 -24.50 5.42
N LYS A 95 -8.35 -25.31 4.90
CA LYS A 95 -8.19 -26.76 4.84
C LYS A 95 -8.81 -27.41 3.60
N SER A 96 -8.28 -28.55 3.18
CA SER A 96 -9.00 -29.45 2.26
C SER A 96 -10.00 -30.29 3.05
N SER A 97 -11.22 -30.47 2.54
CA SER A 97 -12.28 -31.23 3.23
C SER A 97 -13.19 -31.99 2.27
N LYS A 98 -13.68 -33.16 2.71
CA LYS A 98 -14.75 -33.91 2.02
C LYS A 98 -16.14 -33.63 2.60
N VAL A 99 -16.19 -32.97 3.76
CA VAL A 99 -17.42 -32.64 4.48
C VAL A 99 -17.43 -31.14 4.79
N ALA A 100 -18.54 -30.47 4.51
CA ALA A 100 -18.69 -29.06 4.79
C ALA A 100 -20.15 -28.71 5.10
N PRO A 101 -20.38 -27.57 5.77
CA PRO A 101 -21.73 -27.03 5.90
C PRO A 101 -22.34 -26.71 4.54
N GLU A 102 -23.67 -26.69 4.48
CA GLU A 102 -24.41 -26.26 3.30
C GLU A 102 -24.17 -24.77 3.03
N CYS A 103 -24.18 -24.41 1.75
CA CYS A 103 -24.10 -23.02 1.33
C CYS A 103 -25.39 -22.28 1.69
N THR A 104 -25.27 -21.14 2.35
CA THR A 104 -26.39 -20.20 2.48
C THR A 104 -26.29 -19.05 1.50
N LYS A 105 -25.07 -18.74 1.01
CA LYS A 105 -24.82 -17.66 0.05
C LYS A 105 -23.84 -18.08 -1.04
N TYR A 106 -24.17 -17.79 -2.29
CA TYR A 106 -23.36 -18.13 -3.46
C TYR A 106 -22.80 -16.87 -4.12
N HIS A 107 -21.52 -16.91 -4.45
CA HIS A 107 -20.80 -15.86 -5.18
C HIS A 107 -20.35 -16.41 -6.54
N ASN A 108 -20.76 -15.74 -7.61
CA ASN A 108 -20.31 -16.06 -8.98
C ASN A 108 -18.99 -15.35 -9.36
N VAL A 109 -18.46 -14.56 -8.44
CA VAL A 109 -17.19 -13.83 -8.55
C VAL A 109 -16.19 -14.36 -7.53
N PRO A 110 -14.87 -14.13 -7.75
CA PRO A 110 -13.85 -14.40 -6.74
C PRO A 110 -14.16 -13.74 -5.40
N VAL A 111 -13.76 -14.39 -4.32
CA VAL A 111 -13.88 -13.86 -2.95
C VAL A 111 -12.48 -13.60 -2.38
N VAL A 112 -12.22 -12.38 -1.91
CA VAL A 112 -10.98 -12.05 -1.21
C VAL A 112 -11.29 -11.84 0.28
N VAL A 113 -10.63 -12.62 1.13
CA VAL A 113 -10.73 -12.58 2.59
C VAL A 113 -9.47 -11.93 3.16
N PHE A 114 -9.60 -10.80 3.86
CA PHE A 114 -8.45 -10.10 4.46
C PHE A 114 -8.82 -9.39 5.76
N ALA A 115 -7.83 -9.06 6.57
CA ALA A 115 -8.02 -8.42 7.86
C ALA A 115 -7.81 -6.90 7.83
N LEU A 116 -8.51 -6.19 8.72
CA LEU A 116 -8.22 -4.80 9.11
C LEU A 116 -7.84 -4.75 10.62
N THR A 117 -7.64 -3.55 11.20
CA THR A 117 -7.38 -3.29 12.64
C THR A 117 -6.04 -3.75 13.25
N GLY A 118 -5.08 -4.17 12.42
CA GLY A 118 -3.65 -4.30 12.79
C GLY A 118 -2.99 -2.94 13.06
N TYR A 119 -2.09 -2.49 12.17
CA TYR A 119 -1.54 -1.13 12.23
C TYR A 119 -2.33 -0.08 11.44
N THR A 120 -3.38 -0.49 10.74
CA THR A 120 -4.31 0.43 10.05
C THR A 120 -4.83 1.50 11.01
N GLY A 121 -4.78 2.76 10.59
CA GLY A 121 -5.09 3.97 11.35
C GLY A 121 -3.96 4.99 11.33
N ASN A 122 -2.75 4.55 11.03
CA ASN A 122 -1.67 5.41 10.57
C ASN A 122 -1.65 5.43 9.04
N LEU A 123 -1.50 6.60 8.41
CA LEU A 123 -1.58 6.72 6.94
C LEU A 123 -0.57 5.85 6.21
N PHE A 124 0.65 5.67 6.74
CA PHE A 124 1.64 4.78 6.13
C PHE A 124 1.12 3.34 6.11
N HIS A 125 0.70 2.84 7.28
CA HIS A 125 0.16 1.49 7.46
C HIS A 125 -1.14 1.25 6.68
N ASP A 126 -2.02 2.25 6.57
CA ASP A 126 -3.21 2.17 5.73
C ASP A 126 -2.86 1.77 4.29
N PHE A 127 -1.74 2.29 3.76
CA PHE A 127 -1.32 2.02 2.40
C PHE A 127 -0.47 0.76 2.27
N THR A 128 0.61 0.63 3.05
CA THR A 128 1.56 -0.49 2.95
C THR A 128 0.96 -1.82 3.42
N ASP A 129 0.06 -1.81 4.41
CA ASP A 129 -0.50 -3.04 4.99
C ASP A 129 -1.88 -3.39 4.44
N ALA A 130 -2.57 -2.46 3.77
CA ALA A 130 -3.92 -2.69 3.26
C ALA A 130 -4.11 -2.26 1.80
N LEU A 131 -4.01 -0.96 1.47
CA LEU A 131 -4.45 -0.50 0.14
C LEU A 131 -3.56 -0.98 -1.03
N VAL A 132 -2.22 -0.94 -0.88
CA VAL A 132 -1.32 -1.46 -1.92
C VAL A 132 -1.48 -2.97 -2.08
N PRO A 133 -1.45 -3.79 -1.00
CA PRO A 133 -1.71 -5.23 -1.11
C PRO A 133 -3.11 -5.56 -1.67
N LEU A 134 -4.14 -4.81 -1.27
CA LEU A 134 -5.51 -5.01 -1.75
C LEU A 134 -5.63 -4.69 -3.24
N PHE A 135 -5.05 -3.57 -3.70
CA PHE A 135 -4.96 -3.26 -5.12
C PHE A 135 -4.23 -4.38 -5.88
N THR A 136 -3.07 -4.83 -5.37
CA THR A 136 -2.27 -5.90 -5.99
C THR A 136 -3.06 -7.20 -6.12
N THR A 137 -3.89 -7.52 -5.13
CA THR A 137 -4.69 -8.76 -5.08
C THR A 137 -5.96 -8.68 -5.90
N ALA A 138 -6.63 -7.52 -5.93
CA ALA A 138 -8.01 -7.43 -6.41
C ALA A 138 -8.15 -6.78 -7.80
N SER A 139 -7.16 -6.02 -8.26
CA SER A 139 -7.30 -5.23 -9.49
C SER A 139 -7.42 -6.07 -10.76
N GLU A 140 -6.94 -7.31 -10.75
CA GLU A 140 -7.13 -8.24 -11.87
C GLU A 140 -8.60 -8.55 -12.16
N PHE A 141 -9.49 -8.40 -11.17
CA PHE A 141 -10.90 -8.75 -11.28
C PHE A 141 -11.78 -7.61 -11.79
N ASN A 142 -11.23 -6.41 -12.00
CA ASN A 142 -11.96 -5.28 -12.61
C ASN A 142 -13.31 -4.93 -11.96
N GLY A 143 -13.41 -5.03 -10.63
CA GLY A 143 -14.66 -4.80 -9.89
C GLY A 143 -15.47 -6.05 -9.61
N GLU A 144 -15.21 -7.15 -10.32
CA GLU A 144 -15.92 -8.43 -10.16
C GLU A 144 -15.27 -9.29 -9.07
N VAL A 145 -15.28 -8.78 -7.83
CA VAL A 145 -14.71 -9.46 -6.66
C VAL A 145 -15.48 -9.10 -5.41
N GLN A 146 -15.79 -10.09 -4.57
CA GLN A 146 -16.46 -9.88 -3.28
C GLN A 146 -15.43 -9.81 -2.15
N PHE A 147 -15.53 -8.79 -1.30
CA PHE A 147 -14.68 -8.65 -0.11
C PHE A 147 -15.37 -9.14 1.16
N LEU A 148 -14.70 -10.03 1.88
CA LEU A 148 -15.04 -10.48 3.24
C LEU A 148 -13.92 -10.02 4.17
N ILE A 149 -14.23 -9.13 5.11
CA ILE A 149 -13.21 -8.45 5.90
C ILE A 149 -13.26 -8.96 7.33
N THR A 150 -12.18 -9.59 7.80
CA THR A 150 -12.01 -9.89 9.23
C THR A 150 -11.55 -8.63 9.96
N ASP A 151 -11.94 -8.54 11.23
CA ASP A 151 -11.61 -7.46 12.13
C ASP A 151 -11.96 -6.09 11.53
N MET A 152 -13.15 -5.99 10.92
CA MET A 152 -13.52 -4.83 10.10
C MET A 152 -13.70 -3.55 10.93
N ALA A 153 -12.88 -2.53 10.64
CA ALA A 153 -13.05 -1.18 11.18
C ALA A 153 -13.98 -0.33 10.30
N ILE A 154 -15.22 -0.10 10.76
CA ILE A 154 -16.24 0.70 10.02
C ILE A 154 -15.74 2.12 9.70
N TRP A 155 -15.06 2.77 10.63
CA TRP A 155 -14.52 4.12 10.39
C TRP A 155 -13.45 4.12 9.29
N TRP A 156 -12.67 3.05 9.17
CA TRP A 156 -11.61 2.90 8.17
C TRP A 156 -12.21 2.62 6.79
N THR A 157 -13.20 1.73 6.72
CA THR A 157 -13.90 1.45 5.46
C THR A 157 -14.67 2.67 4.93
N ARG A 158 -15.19 3.53 5.82
CA ARG A 158 -15.76 4.83 5.44
C ARG A 158 -14.69 5.79 4.91
N LYS A 159 -13.54 5.88 5.56
CA LYS A 159 -12.41 6.72 5.12
C LYS A 159 -11.98 6.39 3.68
N TYR A 160 -11.91 5.10 3.34
CA TYR A 160 -11.47 4.63 2.02
C TYR A 160 -12.61 4.09 1.14
N HIS A 161 -13.85 4.51 1.38
CA HIS A 161 -15.01 3.93 0.70
C HIS A 161 -14.95 4.08 -0.84
N VAL A 162 -14.37 5.18 -1.34
CA VAL A 162 -14.18 5.39 -2.79
C VAL A 162 -13.20 4.37 -3.40
N VAL A 163 -12.17 3.96 -2.65
CA VAL A 163 -11.22 2.94 -3.09
C VAL A 163 -11.90 1.58 -3.17
N PHE A 164 -12.68 1.21 -2.15
CA PHE A 164 -13.46 -0.02 -2.16
C PHE A 164 -14.45 -0.08 -3.31
N LYS A 165 -15.20 1.01 -3.54
CA LYS A 165 -16.13 1.12 -4.69
C LYS A 165 -15.43 1.02 -6.04
N LYS A 166 -14.15 1.39 -6.13
CA LYS A 166 -13.38 1.27 -7.37
C LYS A 166 -12.84 -0.14 -7.59
N LEU A 167 -12.55 -0.88 -6.53
CA LEU A 167 -12.02 -2.25 -6.60
C LEU A 167 -13.10 -3.33 -6.64
N SER A 168 -14.32 -3.05 -6.14
CA SER A 168 -15.42 -4.00 -6.09
C SER A 168 -16.77 -3.35 -6.36
N ASN A 169 -17.58 -4.02 -7.18
CA ASN A 169 -18.98 -3.70 -7.45
C ASN A 169 -19.94 -4.21 -6.37
N TYR A 170 -19.43 -4.91 -5.35
CA TYR A 170 -20.19 -5.61 -4.33
C TYR A 170 -20.07 -4.94 -2.94
N PRO A 171 -21.08 -5.07 -2.06
CA PRO A 171 -20.99 -4.52 -0.71
C PRO A 171 -19.93 -5.26 0.10
N LEU A 172 -19.23 -4.52 0.98
CA LEU A 172 -18.28 -5.13 1.93
C LEU A 172 -19.04 -6.01 2.94
N ILE A 173 -18.49 -7.19 3.24
CA ILE A 173 -19.04 -8.10 4.23
C ILE A 173 -18.14 -8.10 5.47
N ASP A 174 -18.74 -7.84 6.63
CA ASP A 174 -18.08 -7.94 7.94
C ASP A 174 -18.02 -9.42 8.36
N PHE A 175 -16.87 -10.05 8.18
CA PHE A 175 -16.70 -11.48 8.43
C PHE A 175 -17.04 -11.85 9.87
N ASN A 176 -16.67 -11.03 10.85
CA ASN A 176 -16.89 -11.33 12.28
C ASN A 176 -18.36 -11.24 12.70
N LYS A 177 -19.22 -10.65 11.88
CA LYS A 177 -20.66 -10.54 12.13
C LYS A 177 -21.50 -11.33 11.13
N ASP A 178 -20.88 -11.98 10.15
CA ASP A 178 -21.59 -12.76 9.17
C ASP A 178 -21.84 -14.18 9.69
N THR A 179 -23.05 -14.68 9.44
CA THR A 179 -23.47 -16.04 9.83
C THR A 179 -23.64 -16.94 8.61
N ASP A 180 -23.57 -16.37 7.41
CA ASP A 180 -23.71 -17.12 6.16
C ASP A 180 -22.48 -18.00 5.86
N VAL A 181 -22.74 -19.16 5.27
CA VAL A 181 -21.72 -19.98 4.63
C VAL A 181 -21.62 -19.54 3.17
N HIS A 182 -20.53 -18.88 2.83
CA HIS A 182 -20.31 -18.39 1.48
C HIS A 182 -19.64 -19.43 0.60
N CYS A 183 -20.12 -19.53 -0.63
CA CYS A 183 -19.64 -20.49 -1.61
C CYS A 183 -19.19 -19.78 -2.87
N ALA A 184 -17.97 -20.07 -3.31
CA ALA A 184 -17.37 -19.44 -4.48
C ALA A 184 -16.57 -20.47 -5.28
N LYS A 185 -16.26 -20.11 -6.54
CA LYS A 185 -15.38 -20.90 -7.40
C LYS A 185 -13.91 -20.51 -7.30
N HIS A 186 -13.62 -19.33 -6.75
CA HIS A 186 -12.27 -18.81 -6.55
C HIS A 186 -12.25 -18.03 -5.25
N ALA A 187 -11.27 -18.29 -4.40
CA ALA A 187 -11.08 -17.53 -3.18
C ALA A 187 -9.59 -17.28 -2.91
N ILE A 188 -9.30 -16.09 -2.41
CA ILE A 188 -7.98 -15.68 -1.92
C ILE A 188 -8.13 -15.32 -0.44
N VAL A 189 -7.30 -15.90 0.42
CA VAL A 189 -7.26 -15.62 1.87
C VAL A 189 -5.90 -15.01 2.21
N GLY A 190 -5.90 -13.76 2.66
CA GLY A 190 -4.73 -12.90 2.72
C GLY A 190 -4.64 -11.97 1.52
N LEU A 191 -3.60 -11.13 1.50
CA LEU A 191 -3.32 -10.19 0.41
C LEU A 191 -1.90 -10.42 -0.12
N HIS A 192 -1.75 -10.32 -1.44
CA HIS A 192 -0.45 -10.31 -2.09
C HIS A 192 0.34 -9.05 -1.68
N ALA A 193 1.37 -9.25 -0.88
CA ALA A 193 2.33 -8.23 -0.47
C ALA A 193 3.72 -8.85 -0.50
N TYR A 194 4.70 -8.13 -1.03
CA TYR A 194 6.05 -8.67 -1.25
C TYR A 194 7.12 -7.87 -0.51
N MET A 195 6.99 -6.55 -0.50
CA MET A 195 7.95 -5.63 0.10
C MET A 195 7.17 -4.48 0.79
N GLU A 196 7.86 -3.67 1.58
CA GLU A 196 7.26 -2.50 2.23
C GLU A 196 6.85 -1.48 1.16
N PHE A 197 5.61 -1.00 1.23
CA PHE A 197 5.03 0.09 0.40
C PHE A 197 5.36 0.05 -1.11
N THR A 198 5.42 -1.15 -1.69
CA THR A 198 5.81 -1.37 -3.09
C THR A 198 5.01 -2.52 -3.71
N ILE A 199 5.10 -2.65 -5.03
CA ILE A 199 4.58 -3.79 -5.79
C ILE A 199 5.74 -4.38 -6.57
N ASP A 200 5.93 -5.70 -6.46
CA ASP A 200 6.90 -6.45 -7.26
C ASP A 200 6.21 -6.94 -8.54
N PRO A 201 6.49 -6.34 -9.72
CA PRO A 201 5.78 -6.69 -10.96
C PRO A 201 6.08 -8.11 -11.43
N SER A 202 7.17 -8.74 -10.97
CA SER A 202 7.49 -10.13 -11.34
C SER A 202 6.60 -11.15 -10.64
N LYS A 203 5.88 -10.73 -9.58
CA LYS A 203 5.01 -11.59 -8.77
C LYS A 203 3.56 -11.15 -8.75
N ALA A 204 3.30 -9.87 -8.97
CA ALA A 204 1.95 -9.32 -8.98
C ALA A 204 1.14 -9.87 -10.18
N PRO A 205 -0.17 -10.14 -10.01
CA PRO A 205 -1.06 -10.45 -11.12
C PRO A 205 -0.96 -9.39 -12.22
N HIS A 206 -0.97 -9.82 -13.50
CA HIS A 206 -0.83 -8.94 -14.66
C HIS A 206 0.39 -8.00 -14.65
N ASN A 207 1.42 -8.32 -13.86
CA ASN A 207 2.62 -7.50 -13.69
C ASN A 207 2.30 -6.06 -13.25
N TYR A 208 1.28 -5.88 -12.39
CA TYR A 208 0.96 -4.56 -11.86
C TYR A 208 2.18 -3.90 -11.19
N THR A 209 2.24 -2.58 -11.31
CA THR A 209 3.35 -1.76 -10.81
C THR A 209 2.86 -0.70 -9.83
N MET A 210 3.79 -0.05 -9.11
CA MET A 210 3.48 1.13 -8.32
C MET A 210 3.01 2.32 -9.20
N VAL A 211 3.40 2.41 -10.47
CA VAL A 211 2.83 3.38 -11.42
C VAL A 211 1.33 3.13 -11.62
N ASP A 212 0.92 1.87 -11.72
CA ASP A 212 -0.50 1.51 -11.87
C ASP A 212 -1.28 1.81 -10.59
N PHE A 213 -0.69 1.55 -9.42
CA PHE A 213 -1.29 1.94 -8.13
C PHE A 213 -1.45 3.46 -8.01
N ASN A 214 -0.41 4.24 -8.32
CA ASN A 214 -0.48 5.71 -8.34
C ASN A 214 -1.59 6.19 -9.29
N ARG A 215 -1.65 5.67 -10.52
CA ARG A 215 -2.70 6.00 -11.49
C ARG A 215 -4.09 5.60 -10.98
N PHE A 216 -4.22 4.44 -10.35
CA PHE A 216 -5.46 3.98 -9.74
C PHE A 216 -5.94 4.92 -8.65
N MET A 217 -5.05 5.34 -7.73
CA MET A 217 -5.39 6.29 -6.68
C MET A 217 -5.83 7.63 -7.26
N ARG A 218 -5.08 8.19 -8.22
CA ARG A 218 -5.46 9.46 -8.85
C ARG A 218 -6.81 9.39 -9.56
N ARG A 219 -7.08 8.32 -10.31
CA ARG A 219 -8.40 8.09 -10.94
C ARG A 219 -9.53 7.90 -9.93
N THR A 220 -9.25 7.22 -8.83
CA THR A 220 -10.23 6.95 -7.76
C THR A 220 -10.71 8.25 -7.09
N TYR A 221 -9.82 9.23 -6.95
CA TYR A 221 -10.13 10.54 -6.35
C TYR A 221 -10.37 11.63 -7.40
N GLU A 222 -10.54 11.27 -8.67
CA GLU A 222 -10.84 12.19 -9.78
C GLU A 222 -9.82 13.32 -9.93
N LEU A 223 -8.53 12.98 -9.76
CA LEU A 223 -7.43 13.95 -9.78
C LEU A 223 -6.97 14.22 -11.22
N PRO A 224 -7.00 15.48 -11.69
CA PRO A 224 -6.88 15.78 -13.12
C PRO A 224 -5.44 15.85 -13.65
N ARG A 225 -4.43 16.10 -12.80
CA ARG A 225 -3.04 16.24 -13.29
C ARG A 225 -2.41 14.87 -13.46
N GLU A 226 -2.14 14.52 -14.72
CA GLU A 226 -1.51 13.25 -15.07
C GLU A 226 0.02 13.26 -14.85
N ALA A 227 0.67 14.36 -15.20
CA ALA A 227 2.11 14.56 -15.07
C ALA A 227 2.42 16.02 -14.71
N VAL A 228 3.63 16.25 -14.23
CA VAL A 228 4.19 17.60 -14.08
C VAL A 228 4.47 18.18 -15.47
N SER A 229 4.09 19.44 -15.67
CA SER A 229 4.39 20.21 -16.88
C SER A 229 5.77 20.83 -16.75
N ALA A 230 6.50 20.91 -17.86
CA ALA A 230 7.80 21.58 -17.86
C ALA A 230 7.62 23.08 -17.57
N LEU A 231 8.60 23.67 -16.87
CA LEU A 231 8.57 25.11 -16.57
C LEU A 231 8.53 25.94 -17.87
N GLY A 232 7.61 26.90 -17.91
CA GLY A 232 7.41 27.77 -19.09
C GLY A 232 6.38 27.26 -20.09
N GLU A 233 5.94 25.99 -20.02
CA GLU A 233 4.81 25.50 -20.83
C GLU A 233 3.52 26.28 -20.52
N ILE A 234 3.34 26.63 -19.25
CA ILE A 234 2.26 27.49 -18.79
C ILE A 234 2.86 28.89 -18.50
N PRO A 235 2.50 29.91 -19.29
CA PRO A 235 3.05 31.25 -19.11
C PRO A 235 2.80 31.77 -17.70
N LYS A 236 3.87 32.23 -17.04
CA LYS A 236 3.88 32.80 -15.68
C LYS A 236 3.53 31.82 -14.55
N ALA A 237 3.35 30.53 -14.82
CA ALA A 237 3.17 29.55 -13.75
C ALA A 237 4.47 29.36 -12.97
N LYS A 238 4.39 29.41 -11.63
CA LYS A 238 5.48 29.07 -10.73
C LYS A 238 5.37 27.60 -10.34
N PRO A 239 6.50 26.89 -10.13
CA PRO A 239 6.46 25.54 -9.58
C PRO A 239 5.90 25.58 -8.16
N ARG A 240 5.01 24.63 -7.85
CA ARG A 240 4.35 24.56 -6.55
C ARG A 240 5.05 23.56 -5.65
N LEU A 241 5.42 24.00 -4.45
CA LEU A 241 6.05 23.19 -3.41
C LEU A 241 5.07 22.99 -2.24
N LEU A 242 4.65 21.75 -2.01
CA LEU A 242 3.95 21.36 -0.80
C LEU A 242 4.96 21.02 0.31
N ILE A 243 4.88 21.70 1.45
CA ILE A 243 5.60 21.32 2.67
C ILE A 243 4.61 20.62 3.61
N ILE A 244 4.86 19.35 3.88
CA ILE A 244 4.17 18.60 4.92
C ILE A 244 4.73 19.02 6.27
N SER A 245 3.98 19.88 6.95
CA SER A 245 4.23 20.31 8.31
C SER A 245 3.69 19.28 9.31
N ARG A 246 4.34 19.20 10.47
CA ARG A 246 3.96 18.31 11.58
C ARG A 246 3.89 19.14 12.84
N GLN A 247 2.92 18.83 13.70
CA GLN A 247 2.64 19.60 14.93
C GLN A 247 3.02 18.87 16.23
N ARG A 248 3.48 17.61 16.15
CA ARG A 248 3.77 16.78 17.33
C ARG A 248 5.22 16.30 17.40
N THR A 249 5.61 15.48 16.43
CA THR A 249 6.96 14.90 16.34
C THR A 249 7.55 15.19 14.97
N ARG A 250 8.89 15.25 14.86
CA ARG A 250 9.59 15.55 13.59
C ARG A 250 9.14 16.87 12.96
N MET A 251 8.90 17.88 13.79
CA MET A 251 8.48 19.20 13.36
C MET A 251 9.63 19.96 12.71
N PHE A 252 9.32 20.87 11.79
CA PHE A 252 10.27 21.91 11.37
C PHE A 252 10.27 23.04 12.40
N LEU A 253 11.39 23.29 13.06
CA LEU A 253 11.55 24.32 14.09
C LEU A 253 11.73 25.73 13.51
N ASN A 254 12.04 25.82 12.22
CA ASN A 254 12.28 27.07 11.50
C ASN A 254 11.51 27.14 10.18
N LEU A 255 10.28 26.65 10.18
CA LEU A 255 9.40 26.62 9.00
C LEU A 255 9.27 27.97 8.27
N PRO A 256 9.14 29.15 8.94
CA PRO A 256 9.10 30.43 8.24
C PRO A 256 10.34 30.72 7.38
N GLU A 257 11.53 30.31 7.83
CA GLU A 257 12.78 30.48 7.08
C GLU A 257 12.81 29.58 5.85
N ILE A 258 12.32 28.34 5.98
CA ILE A 258 12.21 27.37 4.87
C ILE A 258 11.26 27.91 3.80
N ILE A 259 10.10 28.45 4.20
CA ILE A 259 9.12 29.07 3.30
C ILE A 259 9.76 30.25 2.56
N ALA A 260 10.34 31.21 3.30
CA ALA A 260 10.95 32.40 2.71
C ALA A 260 12.09 32.04 1.72
N MET A 261 12.89 31.03 2.05
CA MET A 261 13.93 30.51 1.14
C MET A 261 13.31 29.94 -0.14
N ALA A 262 12.29 29.07 -0.04
CA ALA A 262 11.66 28.44 -1.20
C ALA A 262 10.94 29.47 -2.09
N GLU A 263 10.21 30.43 -1.51
CA GLU A 263 9.59 31.54 -2.24
C GLU A 263 10.63 32.42 -2.94
N GLY A 264 11.75 32.71 -2.26
CA GLY A 264 12.88 33.44 -2.82
C GLY A 264 13.57 32.72 -3.99
N LEU A 265 13.44 31.39 -4.07
CA LEU A 265 13.88 30.58 -5.21
C LEU A 265 12.85 30.52 -6.34
N GLY A 266 11.65 31.06 -6.15
CA GLY A 266 10.60 31.14 -7.17
C GLY A 266 9.49 30.10 -7.03
N PHE A 267 9.46 29.29 -5.97
CA PHE A 267 8.33 28.39 -5.70
C PHE A 267 7.10 29.17 -5.23
N GLU A 268 5.92 28.66 -5.58
CA GLU A 268 4.68 28.93 -4.83
C GLU A 268 4.56 27.88 -3.73
N VAL A 269 4.65 28.30 -2.46
CA VAL A 269 4.70 27.38 -1.33
C VAL A 269 3.30 27.17 -0.76
N VAL A 270 2.93 25.90 -0.57
CA VAL A 270 1.74 25.46 0.15
C VAL A 270 2.20 24.69 1.38
N VAL A 271 1.62 24.99 2.54
CA VAL A 271 1.95 24.29 3.78
C VAL A 271 0.69 23.66 4.31
N GLU A 272 0.75 22.35 4.56
CA GLU A 272 -0.37 21.59 5.11
C GLU A 272 0.10 20.65 6.20
N GLU A 273 -0.80 20.31 7.11
CA GLU A 273 -0.58 19.20 8.04
C GLU A 273 -1.23 17.93 7.45
N ALA A 274 -0.48 16.85 7.29
CA ALA A 274 -1.02 15.60 6.74
C ALA A 274 -1.98 14.85 7.68
N ASN A 275 -2.36 15.43 8.80
CA ASN A 275 -3.21 14.83 9.83
C ASN A 275 -4.71 15.08 9.56
N VAL A 276 -5.12 15.01 8.29
CA VAL A 276 -6.49 15.33 7.85
C VAL A 276 -7.38 14.09 7.98
N SER A 277 -7.83 13.83 9.19
CA SER A 277 -8.79 12.78 9.54
C SER A 277 -10.23 13.04 9.04
N SER A 278 -10.48 13.96 8.10
CA SER A 278 -11.84 14.14 7.57
C SER A 278 -12.01 14.40 6.07
N ASP A 279 -10.97 14.67 5.27
CA ASP A 279 -11.17 14.70 3.81
C ASP A 279 -9.92 14.37 2.98
N LEU A 280 -9.70 13.06 2.78
CA LEU A 280 -8.67 12.57 1.86
C LEU A 280 -8.94 13.01 0.40
N SER A 281 -10.18 13.26 0.02
CA SER A 281 -10.54 13.73 -1.33
C SER A 281 -10.09 15.18 -1.54
N GLN A 282 -10.28 16.06 -0.55
CA GLN A 282 -9.76 17.42 -0.64
C GLN A 282 -8.24 17.45 -0.58
N PHE A 283 -7.63 16.70 0.34
CA PHE A 283 -6.17 16.73 0.49
C PHE A 283 -5.45 16.17 -0.74
N SER A 284 -5.98 15.09 -1.34
CA SER A 284 -5.41 14.53 -2.56
C SER A 284 -5.43 15.51 -3.74
N LYS A 285 -6.42 16.41 -3.82
CA LYS A 285 -6.44 17.50 -4.82
C LYS A 285 -5.31 18.52 -4.59
N VAL A 286 -5.02 18.86 -3.34
CA VAL A 286 -3.86 19.73 -3.02
C VAL A 286 -2.57 19.05 -3.45
N VAL A 287 -2.39 17.78 -3.09
CA VAL A 287 -1.17 17.03 -3.44
C VAL A 287 -1.03 16.86 -4.96
N ASN A 288 -2.11 16.53 -5.67
CA ASN A 288 -2.06 16.41 -7.13
C ASN A 288 -1.77 17.76 -7.83
N SER A 289 -2.02 18.89 -7.16
CA SER A 289 -1.77 20.22 -7.72
C SER A 289 -0.31 20.66 -7.66
N VAL A 290 0.56 19.99 -6.89
CA VAL A 290 1.95 20.42 -6.70
C VAL A 290 2.95 19.68 -7.59
N ASP A 291 4.10 20.30 -7.83
CA ASP A 291 5.19 19.74 -8.64
C ASP A 291 6.28 19.12 -7.74
N VAL A 292 6.36 19.61 -6.50
CA VAL A 292 7.28 19.13 -5.47
C VAL A 292 6.52 18.96 -4.16
N MET A 293 6.77 17.87 -3.46
CA MET A 293 6.29 17.64 -2.10
C MET A 293 7.49 17.34 -1.21
N MET A 294 7.57 17.99 -0.06
CA MET A 294 8.65 17.75 0.90
C MET A 294 8.14 17.60 2.33
N GLY A 295 8.92 16.93 3.16
CA GLY A 295 8.65 16.86 4.60
C GLY A 295 9.64 15.98 5.32
N VAL A 296 9.64 16.06 6.65
CA VAL A 296 10.40 15.13 7.49
C VAL A 296 9.79 13.75 7.40
N HIS A 297 10.64 12.74 7.20
CA HIS A 297 10.26 11.33 7.06
C HIS A 297 9.13 10.95 8.03
N GLY A 298 8.08 10.30 7.51
CA GLY A 298 6.98 9.73 8.27
C GLY A 298 5.66 9.73 7.50
N ALA A 299 4.59 9.28 8.15
CA ALA A 299 3.33 8.90 7.51
C ALA A 299 2.68 9.97 6.62
N GLY A 300 2.93 11.26 6.86
CA GLY A 300 2.42 12.31 5.98
C GLY A 300 2.97 12.26 4.55
N LEU A 301 4.17 11.72 4.36
CA LEU A 301 4.79 11.54 3.04
C LEU A 301 4.08 10.49 2.19
N THR A 302 3.28 9.59 2.77
CA THR A 302 2.49 8.58 2.05
C THR A 302 1.52 9.22 1.06
N ASN A 303 1.15 10.49 1.25
CA ASN A 303 0.34 11.21 0.28
C ASN A 303 1.02 11.39 -1.09
N CYS A 304 2.31 11.06 -1.23
CA CYS A 304 2.99 11.03 -2.52
C CYS A 304 2.30 10.14 -3.57
N VAL A 305 1.46 9.19 -3.15
CA VAL A 305 0.58 8.39 -4.03
C VAL A 305 -0.39 9.21 -4.89
N PHE A 306 -0.66 10.47 -4.53
CA PHE A 306 -1.52 11.37 -5.28
C PHE A 306 -0.76 12.35 -6.19
N LEU A 307 0.57 12.38 -6.09
CA LEU A 307 1.40 13.22 -6.92
C LEU A 307 1.28 12.82 -8.39
N PRO A 308 1.29 13.79 -9.32
CA PRO A 308 1.36 13.51 -10.74
C PRO A 308 2.72 12.88 -11.09
N HIS A 309 2.77 12.17 -12.22
CA HIS A 309 4.01 11.58 -12.73
C HIS A 309 5.12 12.65 -12.89
N ASN A 310 6.38 12.28 -12.68
CA ASN A 310 7.56 13.16 -12.67
C ASN A 310 7.61 14.24 -11.57
N ALA A 311 6.62 14.31 -10.67
CA ALA A 311 6.73 15.16 -9.48
C ALA A 311 7.89 14.72 -8.59
N THR A 312 8.43 15.65 -7.80
CA THR A 312 9.56 15.35 -6.90
C THR A 312 9.10 15.19 -5.46
N LEU A 313 9.43 14.04 -4.86
CA LEU A 313 9.35 13.84 -3.40
C LEU A 313 10.71 14.13 -2.77
N ILE A 314 10.75 15.12 -1.88
CA ILE A 314 11.94 15.44 -1.07
C ILE A 314 11.72 14.93 0.35
N GLN A 315 12.47 13.90 0.76
CA GLN A 315 12.42 13.36 2.11
C GLN A 315 13.55 13.94 2.96
N ILE A 316 13.18 14.64 4.04
CA ILE A 316 14.13 15.07 5.07
C ILE A 316 14.29 13.91 6.06
N VAL A 317 15.48 13.31 6.11
CA VAL A 317 15.79 12.15 6.96
C VAL A 317 16.33 12.63 8.32
N PRO A 318 15.66 12.32 9.43
CA PRO A 318 16.12 12.66 10.76
C PRO A 318 17.48 12.04 11.10
N TRP A 319 18.23 12.65 12.03
CA TRP A 319 19.47 12.08 12.52
C TRP A 319 19.22 10.73 13.19
N GLY A 320 20.13 9.78 13.00
CA GLY A 320 20.06 8.48 13.68
C GLY A 320 20.53 7.28 12.87
N GLY A 321 21.09 7.46 11.68
CA GLY A 321 21.52 6.34 10.83
C GLY A 321 20.34 5.53 10.28
N ILE A 322 19.21 6.20 10.01
CA ILE A 322 17.95 5.58 9.57
C ILE A 322 17.70 5.74 8.07
N GLU A 323 18.71 6.15 7.29
CA GLU A 323 18.62 6.38 5.85
C GLU A 323 18.09 5.17 5.08
N GLY A 324 18.59 3.97 5.41
CA GLY A 324 18.19 2.74 4.73
C GLY A 324 16.69 2.46 4.89
N VAL A 325 16.17 2.57 6.12
CA VAL A 325 14.74 2.38 6.40
C VAL A 325 13.91 3.48 5.73
N CYS A 326 14.37 4.74 5.81
CA CYS A 326 13.66 5.87 5.20
C CYS A 326 13.55 5.73 3.68
N ARG A 327 14.59 5.16 3.03
CA ARG A 327 14.59 4.86 1.59
C ARG A 327 13.64 3.71 1.24
N ILE A 328 13.65 2.61 1.99
CA ILE A 328 12.70 1.51 1.79
C ILE A 328 11.26 2.01 1.93
N ASP A 329 11.00 2.88 2.90
CA ASP A 329 9.66 3.38 3.19
C ASP A 329 9.14 4.39 2.15
N PHE A 330 10.00 5.17 1.50
CA PHE A 330 9.52 6.23 0.58
C PHE A 330 10.39 6.50 -0.64
N GLY A 331 11.71 6.26 -0.58
CA GLY A 331 12.60 6.48 -1.72
C GLY A 331 12.33 5.50 -2.85
N ASP A 332 12.45 4.20 -2.57
CA ASP A 332 12.21 3.16 -3.57
C ASP A 332 10.74 3.17 -4.07
N PRO A 333 9.70 3.29 -3.20
CA PRO A 333 8.32 3.48 -3.63
C PRO A 333 8.10 4.69 -4.55
N ALA A 334 8.71 5.84 -4.25
CA ALA A 334 8.55 7.05 -5.06
C ALA A 334 9.09 6.84 -6.48
N GLU A 335 10.30 6.29 -6.60
CA GLU A 335 10.90 5.97 -7.90
C GLU A 335 10.06 4.94 -8.66
N GLN A 336 9.55 3.90 -7.98
CA GLN A 336 8.67 2.90 -8.60
C GLN A 336 7.30 3.44 -9.03
N MET A 337 6.82 4.54 -8.43
CA MET A 337 5.62 5.27 -8.87
C MET A 337 5.89 6.17 -10.09
N GLY A 338 7.15 6.28 -10.53
CA GLY A 338 7.56 7.24 -11.56
C GLY A 338 7.62 8.67 -11.05
N LEU A 339 7.87 8.84 -9.76
CA LEU A 339 8.22 10.13 -9.16
C LEU A 339 9.74 10.27 -9.15
N ARG A 340 10.20 11.52 -9.09
CA ARG A 340 11.60 11.83 -8.79
C ARG A 340 11.78 11.85 -7.27
N TYR A 341 12.91 11.36 -6.78
CA TYR A 341 13.20 11.30 -5.35
C TYR A 341 14.47 12.06 -4.99
N LYS A 342 14.42 12.82 -3.90
CA LYS A 342 15.58 13.48 -3.30
C LYS A 342 15.58 13.22 -1.80
N GLN A 343 16.71 12.73 -1.31
CA GLN A 343 16.95 12.57 0.12
C GLN A 343 17.83 13.70 0.64
N TYR A 344 17.46 14.26 1.80
CA TYR A 344 18.32 15.15 2.56
C TYR A 344 18.46 14.61 3.99
N SER A 345 19.61 14.01 4.30
CA SER A 345 19.96 13.64 5.67
C SER A 345 20.42 14.87 6.43
N ILE A 346 19.77 15.12 7.57
CA ILE A 346 20.13 16.26 8.40
C ILE A 346 21.50 16.01 9.08
N ALA A 347 22.23 17.08 9.34
CA ALA A 347 23.43 17.03 10.19
C ALA A 347 23.06 17.14 11.66
N VAL A 348 24.04 16.88 12.54
CA VAL A 348 23.87 16.98 14.00
C VAL A 348 23.30 18.34 14.41
N HIS A 349 23.78 19.46 13.87
CA HIS A 349 23.34 20.80 14.26
C HIS A 349 21.91 21.14 13.82
N GLU A 350 21.33 20.35 12.91
CA GLU A 350 19.94 20.49 12.48
C GLU A 350 18.98 19.64 13.32
N SER A 351 19.51 18.76 14.19
CA SER A 351 18.74 17.89 15.07
C SER A 351 18.45 18.57 16.41
N SER A 352 17.19 18.55 16.86
CA SER A 352 16.86 18.99 18.23
C SER A 352 17.32 18.00 19.32
N LEU A 353 17.99 16.89 18.97
CA LEU A 353 18.65 16.06 19.97
C LEU A 353 19.79 16.82 20.64
N THR A 354 20.36 17.85 19.99
CA THR A 354 21.41 18.69 20.60
C THR A 354 20.92 19.49 21.80
N ASP A 355 19.60 19.66 21.93
CA ASP A 355 18.98 20.29 23.11
C ASP A 355 18.83 19.31 24.28
N GLN A 356 18.94 18.00 24.01
CA GLN A 356 18.72 16.91 24.97
C GLN A 356 20.02 16.21 25.39
N TYR A 357 21.03 16.21 24.51
CA TYR A 357 22.30 15.52 24.72
C TYR A 357 23.47 16.45 24.42
N PRO A 358 24.57 16.37 25.18
CA PRO A 358 25.78 17.12 24.86
C PRO A 358 26.38 16.61 23.53
N LEU A 359 27.08 17.48 22.79
CA LEU A 359 27.59 17.17 21.45
C LEU A 359 28.58 16.00 21.41
N ASP A 360 29.25 15.70 22.52
CA ASP A 360 30.17 14.58 22.66
C ASP A 360 29.49 13.26 23.07
N HIS A 361 28.17 13.26 23.28
CA HIS A 361 27.39 12.07 23.59
C HIS A 361 27.44 11.03 22.45
N GLU A 362 27.40 9.75 22.81
CA GLU A 362 27.54 8.64 21.85
C GLU A 362 26.46 8.66 20.75
N ILE A 363 25.28 9.21 21.04
CA ILE A 363 24.16 9.36 20.08
C ILE A 363 24.56 10.13 18.80
N PHE A 364 25.57 11.01 18.87
CA PHE A 364 26.08 11.77 17.72
C PHE A 364 27.36 11.16 17.11
N LYS A 365 28.08 10.31 17.85
CA LYS A 365 29.32 9.67 17.40
C LYS A 365 29.06 8.32 16.75
N ASN A 366 28.13 7.55 17.30
CA ASN A 366 27.76 6.21 16.88
C ASN A 366 26.26 5.97 17.09
N PRO A 367 25.37 6.63 16.31
CA PRO A 367 23.93 6.46 16.45
C PRO A 367 23.47 5.01 16.27
N LEU A 368 24.22 4.19 15.52
CA LEU A 368 23.90 2.77 15.30
C LEU A 368 24.00 1.93 16.58
N ALA A 369 24.78 2.34 17.59
CA ALA A 369 24.80 1.66 18.90
C ALA A 369 23.44 1.70 19.63
N PHE A 370 22.56 2.61 19.21
CA PHE A 370 21.21 2.76 19.74
C PHE A 370 20.17 1.95 18.95
N HIS A 371 20.56 1.20 17.92
CA HIS A 371 19.65 0.36 17.12
C HIS A 371 19.34 -0.96 17.81
N LYS A 372 18.76 -0.89 19.02
CA LYS A 372 18.41 -2.06 19.86
C LYS A 372 17.02 -2.64 19.55
N GLY A 373 16.56 -2.46 18.32
CA GLY A 373 15.18 -2.75 17.87
C GLY A 373 14.46 -1.50 17.37
N PHE A 374 13.44 -1.70 16.53
CA PHE A 374 12.74 -0.59 15.86
C PHE A 374 12.03 0.36 16.82
N GLU A 375 11.49 -0.16 17.93
CA GLU A 375 10.80 0.67 18.93
C GLU A 375 11.75 1.72 19.54
N PHE A 376 12.99 1.32 19.86
CA PHE A 376 13.98 2.24 20.41
C PHE A 376 14.43 3.28 19.37
N ILE A 377 14.61 2.86 18.11
CA ILE A 377 14.93 3.75 16.99
C ILE A 377 13.82 4.79 16.83
N LYS A 378 12.56 4.34 16.80
CA LYS A 378 11.39 5.20 16.69
C LYS A 378 11.33 6.20 17.84
N GLU A 379 11.41 5.73 19.08
CA GLU A 379 11.33 6.58 20.26
C GLU A 379 12.43 7.67 20.23
N THR A 380 13.67 7.26 19.96
CA THR A 380 14.84 8.13 20.07
C THR A 380 14.98 9.07 18.88
N PHE A 381 14.98 8.53 17.66
CA PHE A 381 15.34 9.26 16.45
C PHE A 381 14.12 9.77 15.66
N MET A 382 12.90 9.32 15.99
CA MET A 382 11.69 9.75 15.28
C MET A 382 10.68 10.50 16.16
N ASP A 383 10.54 10.13 17.43
CA ASP A 383 9.53 10.74 18.30
C ASP A 383 10.10 11.88 19.15
N LYS A 384 11.34 11.74 19.65
CA LYS A 384 12.02 12.74 20.49
C LYS A 384 12.86 13.77 19.71
N GLN A 385 12.80 13.78 18.39
CA GLN A 385 13.59 14.67 17.54
C GLN A 385 12.69 15.54 16.65
N ASN A 386 13.06 16.81 16.55
CA ASN A 386 12.57 17.78 15.58
C ASN A 386 13.76 18.30 14.74
N VAL A 387 13.46 19.02 13.66
CA VAL A 387 14.43 19.44 12.66
C VAL A 387 14.48 20.96 12.57
N ARG A 388 15.66 21.54 12.78
CA ARG A 388 15.99 22.93 12.43
C ARG A 388 16.79 22.89 11.12
N LEU A 389 16.10 23.02 9.98
CA LEU A 389 16.70 22.80 8.67
C LEU A 389 17.68 23.94 8.33
N ASP A 390 18.92 23.60 8.02
CA ASP A 390 19.93 24.54 7.56
C ASP A 390 19.61 24.95 6.11
N CYS A 391 19.00 26.12 5.96
CA CYS A 391 18.57 26.62 4.66
C CYS A 391 19.74 26.82 3.69
N ASN A 392 20.97 27.09 4.17
CA ASN A 392 22.12 27.24 3.28
C ASN A 392 22.56 25.89 2.70
N ARG A 393 22.54 24.84 3.52
CA ARG A 393 22.84 23.47 3.08
C ARG A 393 21.71 22.85 2.26
N PHE A 394 20.47 23.21 2.55
CA PHE A 394 19.29 22.66 1.86
C PHE A 394 18.98 23.37 0.53
N LYS A 395 19.29 24.66 0.38
CA LYS A 395 19.05 25.43 -0.84
C LYS A 395 19.50 24.75 -2.15
N PRO A 396 20.69 24.11 -2.23
CA PRO A 396 21.10 23.35 -3.42
C PRO A 396 20.13 22.23 -3.81
N VAL A 397 19.45 21.58 -2.86
CA VAL A 397 18.47 20.52 -3.15
C VAL A 397 17.25 21.09 -3.88
N LEU A 398 16.75 22.25 -3.44
CA LEU A 398 15.64 22.93 -4.11
C LEU A 398 16.04 23.46 -5.49
N LEU A 399 17.25 23.99 -5.65
CA LEU A 399 17.77 24.41 -6.95
C LEU A 399 17.87 23.23 -7.94
N GLN A 400 18.45 22.10 -7.51
CA GLN A 400 18.47 20.89 -8.34
C GLN A 400 17.06 20.39 -8.69
N THR A 401 16.09 20.60 -7.79
CA THR A 401 14.70 20.21 -8.05
C THR A 401 14.08 21.12 -9.12
N LEU A 402 14.35 22.42 -9.10
CA LEU A 402 13.95 23.34 -10.18
C LEU A 402 14.57 22.94 -11.52
N ASP A 403 15.86 22.57 -11.53
CA ASP A 403 16.54 22.12 -12.75
C ASP A 403 15.89 20.87 -13.33
N LEU A 404 15.44 19.95 -12.49
CA LEU A 404 14.68 18.77 -12.94
C LEU A 404 13.35 19.18 -13.56
N LEU A 405 12.63 20.17 -13.01
CA LEU A 405 11.36 20.64 -13.58
C LEU A 405 11.51 21.35 -14.94
N ASN A 406 12.73 21.69 -15.35
CA ASN A 406 13.05 22.22 -16.68
C ASN A 406 13.31 21.11 -17.73
N GLN A 407 13.34 19.83 -17.32
CA GLN A 407 13.58 18.65 -18.17
C GLN A 407 12.31 17.81 -18.28
#